data_AF-A0A6B1H3W6-F1
#
_entry.id   AF-A0A6B1H3W6-F1
#
_cell.length_a   1.000
_cell.length_b   1.000
_cell.length_c   1.000
_cell.angle_alpha   90.00
_cell.angle_beta   90.00
_cell.angle_gamma   90.00
#
_symmetry.space_group_name_H-M   'P 1'
#
loop_
_entity.id
_entity.type
_entity.pdbx_description
1 polymer ?
#
loop_
_entity_poly.entity_id
_entity_poly.type
_entity_poly.pdbx_seq_one_letter_code
_entity_poly.pdbx_strand_id
1 'polypeptide(L)' 'MAVPAPTRPKEETVRLGKEIYERDIRPRVEFDHRGEVVAIDVDSGDYAIGDTASTAAKRLRA' A
#
# COMPACT_ATOMS: atom_id res chain seq x y z
N MET A 1 -11.35 -3.48 19.46
CA MET A 1 -10.38 -2.57 20.08
C MET A 1 -9.54 -1.97 18.97
N ALA A 2 -9.66 -0.67 18.70
CA ALA A 2 -8.78 0.00 17.76
C ALA A 2 -7.44 0.22 18.48
N VAL A 3 -6.40 -0.49 18.06
CA VAL A 3 -5.03 -0.21 18.49
C VAL A 3 -4.76 1.26 18.20
N PRO A 4 -4.37 2.09 19.18
CA PRO A 4 -3.98 3.47 18.88
C PRO A 4 -2.80 3.37 17.91
N ALA A 5 -2.97 3.91 16.71
CA ALA A 5 -1.93 3.90 15.69
C ALA A 5 -0.64 4.38 16.38
N PRO A 6 0.43 3.57 16.38
CA PRO A 6 1.68 4.02 16.96
C PRO A 6 2.02 5.34 16.27
N THR A 7 2.61 6.28 17.01
CA THR A 7 3.23 7.48 16.42
C THR A 7 4.46 7.04 15.61
N ARG A 8 4.23 6.20 14.60
CA ARG A 8 5.23 5.65 13.71
C ARG A 8 5.67 6.83 12.85
N PRO A 9 6.96 7.15 12.84
CA PRO A 9 7.47 8.24 12.02
C PRO A 9 7.10 7.94 10.56
N LYS A 10 6.65 8.97 9.85
CA LYS A 10 6.24 8.85 8.44
C LYS A 10 7.31 8.18 7.59
N GLU A 11 8.58 8.39 7.92
CA GLU A 11 9.72 7.75 7.28
C GLU A 11 9.74 6.22 7.41
N GLU A 12 9.38 5.68 8.57
CA GLU A 12 9.34 4.22 8.77
C GLU A 12 8.19 3.59 7.98
N THR A 13 7.02 4.24 7.98
CA THR A 13 5.89 3.88 7.12
C THR A 13 6.27 3.89 5.64
N VAL A 14 6.98 4.92 5.18
CA VAL A 14 7.43 5.01 3.77
C VAL A 14 8.44 3.89 3.45
N ARG A 15 9.39 3.60 4.35
CA ARG A 15 10.36 2.52 4.15
C ARG A 15 9.67 1.16 4.06
N LEU A 16 8.77 0.86 4.99
CA LEU A 16 8.05 -0.41 5.03
C LEU A 16 7.17 -0.60 3.80
N GLY A 17 6.41 0.42 3.42
CA GLY A 17 5.56 0.39 2.22
C GLY A 17 6.39 0.22 0.94
N LYS A 18 7.58 0.85 0.87
CA LYS A 18 8.49 0.69 -0.27
C LYS A 18 9.07 -0.73 -0.35
N GLU A 19 9.46 -1.31 0.78
CA GLU A 19 9.96 -2.69 0.81
C GLU A 19 8.90 -3.70 0.36
N ILE A 20 7.67 -3.57 0.85
CA ILE A 20 6.52 -4.41 0.43
C ILE A 20 6.25 -4.21 -1.07
N TYR A 21 6.26 -2.96 -1.53
CA TYR A 21 6.08 -2.65 -2.94
C TYR A 21 7.15 -3.34 -3.80
N GLU A 22 8.43 -3.19 -3.47
CA GLU A 22 9.52 -3.73 -4.28
C GLU A 22 9.57 -5.27 -4.26
N ARG A 23 9.30 -5.89 -3.11
CA ARG A 23 9.43 -7.33 -2.92
C ARG A 23 8.24 -8.11 -3.47
N ASP A 24 7.02 -7.68 -3.16
CA ASP A 24 5.81 -8.47 -3.41
C ASP A 24 4.94 -7.89 -4.53
N ILE A 25 4.87 -6.56 -4.65
CA ILE A 25 3.90 -5.91 -5.54
C ILE A 25 4.50 -5.67 -6.92
N ARG A 26 5.68 -5.05 -7.01
CA ARG A 26 6.41 -4.73 -8.24
C ARG A 26 6.47 -5.90 -9.24
N PRO A 27 6.88 -7.12 -8.87
CA PRO A 27 6.90 -8.24 -9.82
C PRO A 27 5.52 -8.65 -10.34
N ARG A 28 4.43 -8.29 -9.64
CA ARG A 28 3.04 -8.61 -10.01
C ARG A 28 2.38 -7.50 -10.85
N VAL A 29 2.65 -6.22 -10.57
CA VAL A 29 2.08 -5.09 -11.32
C VAL A 29 2.86 -4.69 -12.56
N GLU A 30 4.19 -4.89 -12.59
CA GLU A 30 5.02 -4.39 -13.71
C GLU A 30 4.69 -5.08 -15.06
N PHE A 31 4.01 -6.24 -15.02
CA PHE A 31 3.60 -6.99 -16.21
C PHE A 31 2.20 -6.63 -16.74
N ASP A 32 1.23 -6.36 -15.87
CA ASP A 32 -0.19 -6.22 -16.25
C ASP A 32 -0.76 -4.82 -15.99
N HIS A 33 -0.19 -4.09 -15.02
CA HIS A 33 -0.76 -2.85 -14.48
C HIS A 33 0.18 -1.66 -14.70
N ARG A 34 0.32 -1.21 -15.96
CA ARG A 34 1.08 0.00 -16.30
C ARG A 34 0.21 1.25 -16.18
N GLY A 35 0.48 2.07 -15.17
CA GLY A 35 -0.17 3.37 -14.97
C GLY A 35 -1.19 3.40 -13.83
N GLU A 36 -1.41 2.28 -13.14
CA GLU A 36 -2.28 2.19 -11.98
C GLU A 36 -1.53 2.54 -10.68
N VAL A 37 -2.31 2.95 -9.68
CA VAL A 37 -1.82 3.33 -8.35
C VAL A 37 -2.00 2.17 -7.38
N VAL A 38 -0.96 1.89 -6.60
CA VAL A 38 -0.99 0.92 -5.52
C VAL A 38 -1.08 1.66 -4.19
N ALA A 39 -2.11 1.36 -3.41
CA ALA A 39 -2.21 1.73 -2.01
C ALA A 39 -1.79 0.54 -1.15
N ILE A 40 -0.95 0.78 -0.14
CA ILE A 40 -0.42 -0.23 0.76
C ILE A 40 -0.73 0.22 2.18
N ASP A 41 -1.44 -0.63 2.92
CA ASP A 41 -1.60 -0.48 4.36
C ASP A 41 -0.39 -1.12 5.04
N VAL A 42 0.46 -0.30 5.64
CA VAL A 42 1.71 -0.77 6.28
C VAL A 42 1.49 -1.39 7.66
N ASP A 43 0.29 -1.27 8.22
CA ASP A 43 -0.03 -1.79 9.55
C ASP A 43 -0.50 -3.23 9.45
N SER A 44 -1.37 -3.51 8.48
CA SER A 44 -1.89 -4.84 8.15
C SER A 44 -1.04 -5.57 7.11
N GLY A 45 -0.26 -4.85 6.29
CA GLY A 45 0.48 -5.41 5.15
C GLY A 45 -0.38 -5.66 3.91
N ASP A 46 -1.64 -5.21 3.93
CA ASP A 46 -2.58 -5.35 2.83
C ASP A 46 -2.31 -4.32 1.72
N TYR A 47 -2.66 -4.65 0.49
CA TYR A 47 -2.50 -3.72 -0.63
C TYR A 47 -3.67 -3.81 -1.61
N ALA A 48 -4.00 -2.66 -2.20
CA ALA A 48 -4.98 -2.58 -3.26
C ALA A 48 -4.41 -1.80 -4.45
N ILE A 49 -4.75 -2.26 -5.64
CA ILE A 49 -4.40 -1.61 -6.90
C ILE A 49 -5.67 -0.92 -7.42
N GLY A 50 -5.53 0.25 -8.02
CA GLY A 50 -6.58 0.88 -8.80
C GLY A 50 -6.08 2.07 -9.61
N ASP A 51 -6.88 2.54 -10.56
CA ASP A 51 -6.49 3.62 -11.47
C ASP A 51 -6.06 4.92 -10.80
N THR A 52 -6.55 5.19 -9.58
CA THR A 52 -6.18 6.37 -8.80
C THR A 52 -5.96 6.03 -7.33
N ALA A 53 -5.17 6.86 -6.64
CA ALA A 53 -4.94 6.72 -5.20
C ALA A 53 -6.25 6.66 -4.39
N SER A 54 -7.26 7.43 -4.82
CA SER A 54 -8.59 7.43 -4.20
C SER A 54 -9.32 6.10 -4.36
N THR A 55 -9.26 5.49 -5.55
CA THR A 55 -9.87 4.18 -5.81
C THR A 55 -9.16 3.08 -5.03
N ALA A 56 -7.82 3.08 -5.04
CA ALA A 56 -7.02 2.12 -4.30
C ALA A 56 -7.26 2.21 -2.78
N ALA A 57 -7.27 3.42 -2.23
CA ALA A 57 -7.59 3.63 -0.81
C ALA A 57 -9.02 3.24 -0.44
N LYS A 58 -9.98 3.44 -1.35
CA LYS A 58 -11.38 3.01 -1.13
C LYS A 58 -11.50 1.48 -1.09
N ARG A 59 -10.73 0.77 -1.92
CA ARG A 59 -10.68 -0.71 -1.92
C ARG A 59 -10.05 -1.27 -0.64
N LEU A 60 -9.05 -0.61 -0.06
CA LEU A 60 -8.46 -1.01 1.23
C LEU A 60 -9.39 -0.82 2.44
N ARG A 61 -10.43 0.01 2.32
CA ARG A 61 -11.37 0.32 3.41
C ARG A 61 -12.70 -0.42 3.33
N ALA A 62 -12.92 -1.21 2.28
CA ALA A 62 -14.18 -1.93 2.03
C ALA A 62 -14.12 -3.34 2.61
#